data_AF-A0A6V7K2U5-F1
#
_entry.id   AF-A0A6V7K2U5-F1
#
_cell.length_a   1.000
_cell.length_b   1.000
_cell.length_c   1.000
_cell.angle_alpha   90.00
_cell.angle_beta   90.00
_cell.angle_gamma   90.00
#
_symmetry.space_group_name_H-M   'P 1'
#
loop_
_entity.id
_entity.type
_entity.pdbx_description
1 polymer ?
#
loop_
_entity_poly.entity_id
_entity_poly.type
_entity_poly.pdbx_seq_one_letter_code
_entity_poly.pdbx_strand_id
1 'polypeptide(L)'
;ISFFNIGILTMLLPVTPPYYSILLVITLLMGLFDGCFISLLGPIAFDICGREGATQAIGFLLGMCSIPLTVGPPIAGLLFDHS
;
A
#
# COMPACT_ATOMS: atom_id res chain seq x y z
N ILE A 1 -3.18 11.35 -9.72
CA ILE A 1 -3.11 12.16 -8.48
C ILE A 1 -3.02 11.26 -7.24
N SER A 2 -3.93 10.28 -7.04
CA SER A 2 -3.84 9.35 -5.89
C SER A 2 -2.53 8.56 -5.82
N PHE A 3 -2.05 7.98 -6.93
CA PHE A 3 -0.74 7.29 -6.98
C PHE A 3 0.44 8.18 -6.59
N PHE A 4 0.40 9.45 -7.00
CA PHE A 4 1.43 10.43 -6.67
C PHE A 4 1.41 10.78 -5.18
N ASN A 5 0.22 10.90 -4.59
CA ASN A 5 0.05 11.14 -3.16
C ASN A 5 0.49 9.94 -2.29
N ILE A 6 0.22 8.71 -2.74
CA ILE A 6 0.68 7.47 -2.08
C ILE A 6 2.21 7.40 -2.08
N GLY A 7 2.86 7.68 -3.21
CA GLY A 7 4.32 7.68 -3.31
C GLY A 7 4.97 8.75 -2.44
N ILE A 8 4.40 9.96 -2.40
CA ILE A 8 4.90 11.04 -1.53
C ILE A 8 4.72 10.71 -0.06
N LEU A 9 3.54 10.22 0.35
CA LEU A 9 3.27 9.88 1.74
C LEU A 9 4.17 8.74 2.23
N THR A 10 4.46 7.75 1.37
CA THR A 10 5.34 6.62 1.67
C THR A 10 6.80 7.07 1.85
N MET A 11 7.28 8.04 1.04
CA MET A 11 8.61 8.63 1.20
C MET A 11 8.72 9.55 2.43
N LEU A 12 7.61 10.12 2.90
CA LEU A 12 7.58 11.01 4.07
C LEU A 12 7.52 10.25 5.41
N LEU A 13 7.04 9.00 5.38
CA LEU A 13 6.93 8.08 6.52
C LEU A 13 8.28 7.79 7.23
N PRO A 14 9.39 7.48 6.52
CA PRO A 14 10.69 7.25 7.16
C PRO A 14 11.42 8.54 7.59
N VAL A 15 11.00 9.71 7.10
CA VAL A 15 11.68 10.99 7.37
C VAL A 15 11.22 11.63 8.69
N THR A 16 10.10 11.16 9.25
CA THR A 16 9.45 11.85 10.36
C THR A 16 9.89 11.26 11.72
N PRO A 17 10.37 12.08 12.68
CA PRO A 17 10.80 11.61 14.00
C PRO A 17 9.65 10.93 14.80
N PRO A 18 9.98 10.01 15.73
CA PRO A 18 9.03 9.07 16.35
C PRO A 18 8.16 9.74 17.42
N TYR A 19 7.33 10.70 17.02
CA TYR A 19 6.28 11.25 17.87
C TYR A 19 4.98 10.49 17.62
N TYR A 20 4.40 9.92 18.67
CA TYR A 20 3.19 9.07 18.61
C TYR A 20 2.03 9.72 17.84
N SER A 21 1.81 11.03 18.01
CA SER A 21 0.76 11.78 17.30
C SER A 21 0.99 11.86 15.79
N ILE A 22 2.24 11.93 15.35
CA ILE A 22 2.56 12.05 13.93
C ILE A 22 2.48 10.68 13.25
N LEU A 23 2.95 9.62 13.91
CA LEU A 23 2.76 8.23 13.48
C LEU A 23 1.28 7.90 13.26
N LEU A 24 0.41 8.29 14.18
CA LEU A 24 -1.04 8.04 14.07
C LEU A 24 -1.63 8.72 12.83
N VAL A 25 -1.33 10.00 12.60
CA VAL A 25 -1.80 10.74 11.40
C VAL A 25 -1.27 10.11 10.12
N ILE A 26 -0.01 9.69 10.12
CA ILE A 26 0.62 9.05 8.97
C ILE A 26 -0.02 7.70 8.66
N THR A 27 -0.23 6.83 9.66
CA THR A 27 -0.89 5.52 9.46
C THR A 27 -2.33 5.69 8.98
N LEU A 28 -3.06 6.69 9.50
CA LEU A 28 -4.44 6.97 9.09
C LEU A 28 -4.51 7.44 7.63
N LEU A 29 -3.62 8.35 7.23
CA LEU A 29 -3.50 8.78 5.82
C LEU A 29 -3.06 7.61 4.92
N MET A 30 -2.07 6.82 5.34
CA MET A 30 -1.57 5.68 4.56
C MET A 30 -2.68 4.65 4.30
N GLY A 31 -3.46 4.29 5.34
CA GLY A 31 -4.60 3.41 5.21
C GLY A 31 -5.73 3.98 4.35
N LEU A 32 -6.02 5.28 4.46
CA LEU A 32 -7.03 5.95 3.64
C LEU A 32 -6.65 5.90 2.15
N PHE A 33 -5.40 6.24 1.81
CA PHE A 33 -4.96 6.24 0.41
C PHE A 33 -4.83 4.82 -0.18
N ASP A 34 -4.38 3.84 0.60
CA ASP A 34 -4.32 2.44 0.16
C ASP A 34 -5.73 1.89 -0.14
N GLY A 35 -6.71 2.20 0.73
CA GLY A 35 -8.12 1.86 0.49
C GLY A 35 -8.72 2.54 -0.74
N CYS A 36 -8.39 3.82 -0.98
CA CYS A 36 -8.79 4.51 -2.21
C CYS A 36 -8.16 3.89 -3.46
N PHE A 37 -6.89 3.46 -3.38
CA PHE A 37 -6.19 2.81 -4.48
C PHE A 37 -6.81 1.46 -4.83
N ILE A 38 -7.09 0.62 -3.84
CA ILE A 38 -7.76 -0.66 -4.02
C ILE A 38 -9.17 -0.48 -4.61
N SER A 39 -9.88 0.57 -4.23
CA SER A 39 -11.19 0.91 -4.81
C SER A 39 -11.10 1.31 -6.29
N LEU A 40 -10.00 1.93 -6.72
CA LEU A 40 -9.74 2.30 -8.11
C LEU A 40 -9.20 1.13 -8.95
N LEU A 41 -8.51 0.17 -8.34
CA LEU A 41 -7.97 -1.02 -9.02
C LEU A 41 -9.06 -1.84 -9.72
N GLY A 42 -10.26 -1.94 -9.12
CA GLY A 42 -11.41 -2.60 -9.73
C GLY A 42 -11.77 -2.04 -11.10
N PRO A 43 -12.24 -0.78 -11.19
CA PRO A 43 -12.60 -0.17 -12.47
C PRO A 43 -11.43 -0.11 -13.47
N ILE A 44 -10.19 0.11 -13.01
CA ILE A 44 -9.00 0.11 -13.90
C ILE A 44 -8.77 -1.28 -14.53
N ALA A 45 -8.86 -2.35 -13.75
CA ALA A 45 -8.69 -3.70 -14.27
C ALA A 45 -9.84 -4.10 -15.21
N PHE A 46 -11.06 -3.63 -14.95
CA PHE A 46 -12.20 -3.82 -15.86
C PHE A 46 -12.03 -3.06 -17.18
N ASP A 47 -11.45 -1.87 -17.15
CA ASP A 47 -11.19 -1.06 -18.35
C ASP A 47 -10.06 -1.65 -19.21
N ILE A 48 -9.00 -2.18 -18.60
CA ILE A 48 -7.83 -2.74 -19.31
C ILE A 48 -8.04 -4.18 -19.78
N CYS A 49 -8.53 -5.06 -18.91
CA CYS A 49 -8.62 -6.50 -19.20
C CYS A 49 -9.99 -6.93 -19.75
N GLY A 50 -10.95 -6.02 -19.80
CA GLY A 50 -12.34 -6.32 -20.16
C GLY A 50 -13.05 -7.19 -19.12
N ARG A 51 -14.34 -7.45 -19.35
CA ARG A 51 -15.23 -8.09 -18.37
C ARG A 51 -14.85 -9.53 -18.02
N GLU A 52 -14.16 -10.23 -18.92
CA GLU A 52 -13.79 -11.64 -18.76
C GLU A 52 -12.49 -11.82 -17.96
N GLY A 53 -11.53 -10.89 -18.05
CA GLY A 53 -10.20 -11.03 -17.43
C GLY A 53 -9.96 -10.21 -16.17
N ALA A 54 -10.80 -9.20 -15.89
CA ALA A 54 -10.56 -8.23 -14.83
C ALA A 54 -10.41 -8.85 -13.43
N THR A 55 -11.30 -9.77 -13.06
CA THR A 55 -11.26 -10.41 -11.73
C THR A 55 -9.99 -11.25 -11.55
N GLN A 56 -9.53 -11.92 -12.61
CA GLN A 56 -8.30 -12.74 -12.56
C GLN A 56 -7.05 -11.86 -12.48
N ALA A 57 -7.02 -10.74 -13.21
CA ALA A 57 -5.94 -9.76 -13.14
C ALA A 57 -5.83 -9.12 -11.75
N ILE A 58 -6.97 -8.73 -11.14
CA ILE A 58 -7.01 -8.22 -9.75
C ILE A 58 -6.52 -9.29 -8.78
N GLY A 59 -6.99 -10.53 -8.92
CA GLY A 59 -6.56 -11.64 -8.06
C GLY A 59 -5.06 -11.92 -8.16
N PHE A 60 -4.47 -11.85 -9.35
CA PHE A 60 -3.03 -12.03 -9.55
C PHE A 60 -2.22 -10.87 -8.94
N LEU A 61 -2.68 -9.63 -9.12
CA LEU A 61 -2.08 -8.44 -8.50
C LEU A 61 -2.11 -8.53 -6.97
N LEU A 62 -3.27 -8.83 -6.38
CA LEU A 62 -3.41 -8.99 -4.93
C LEU A 62 -2.59 -10.17 -4.40
N GLY A 63 -2.53 -11.28 -5.15
CA GLY A 63 -1.68 -12.43 -4.84
C GLY A 63 -0.19 -12.08 -4.83
N MET A 64 0.29 -11.30 -5.80
CA MET A 64 1.67 -10.81 -5.80
C MET A 64 1.95 -9.85 -4.64
N CYS A 65 0.99 -8.98 -4.28
CA CYS A 65 1.11 -8.06 -3.14
C CYS A 65 1.07 -8.77 -1.77
N SER A 66 0.47 -9.97 -1.67
CA SER A 66 0.40 -10.73 -0.42
C SER A 66 1.77 -11.13 0.13
N ILE A 67 2.75 -11.37 -0.75
CA ILE A 67 4.11 -11.79 -0.36
C ILE A 67 4.82 -10.66 0.41
N PRO A 68 5.02 -9.45 -0.16
CA PRO A 68 5.66 -8.35 0.55
C PRO A 68 4.86 -7.89 1.78
N LEU A 69 3.53 -8.00 1.80
CA LEU A 69 2.73 -7.68 2.98
C LEU A 69 2.93 -8.67 4.14
N THR A 70 3.18 -9.94 3.83
CA THR A 70 3.43 -10.98 4.84
C THR A 70 4.88 -10.97 5.34
N VAL A 71 5.82 -10.72 4.42
CA VAL A 71 7.27 -10.70 4.71
C VAL A 71 7.72 -9.33 5.23
N GLY A 72 6.97 -8.27 4.98
CA GLY A 72 7.27 -6.91 5.45
C GLY A 72 7.38 -6.79 6.97
N PRO A 73 6.40 -7.24 7.77
CA PRO A 73 6.47 -7.18 9.24
C PRO A 73 7.68 -7.89 9.86
N PRO A 74 8.04 -9.14 9.48
CA PRO A 74 9.23 -9.79 10.04
C PRO A 74 10.53 -9.12 9.57
N ILE A 75 10.63 -8.65 8.32
CA ILE A 75 11.81 -7.89 7.87
C ILE A 75 11.95 -6.59 8.65
N ALA A 76 10.86 -5.84 8.83
CA ALA A 76 10.88 -4.59 9.60
C ALA A 76 11.29 -4.83 11.06
N GLY A 77 10.80 -5.93 11.67
CA GLY A 77 11.20 -6.34 13.02
C GLY A 77 12.69 -6.65 13.12
N LEU A 78 13.24 -7.41 12.17
CA LEU A 78 14.68 -7.71 12.12
C LEU A 78 15.52 -6.44 11.92
N LEU A 79 15.06 -5.52 11.08
CA LEU A 79 15.78 -4.29 10.79
C LEU A 79 15.81 -3.33 11.99
N PHE A 80 14.75 -3.33 12.80
CA PHE A 80 14.63 -2.52 14.02
C PHE A 80 15.39 -3.13 15.22
N ASP A 81 15.46 -4.46 15.31
CA ASP A 81 16.20 -5.17 16.36
C ASP A 81 17.72 -5.05 16.19
N HIS A 82 18.19 -4.89 14.95
CA HIS A 82 19.59 -4.69 14.60
C HIS A 82 20.07 -3.22 14.68
N SER A 83 19.18 -2.26 14.97
CA SER A 83 19.47 -0.82 15.04
C SER A 83 19.44 -0.26 16.46
#